data_AF-A0A969X2Y5-F1
#
_entry.id   AF-A0A969X2Y5-F1
#
_cell.length_a   1.000
_cell.length_b   1.000
_cell.length_c   1.000
_cell.angle_alpha   90.00
_cell.angle_beta   90.00
_cell.angle_gamma   90.00
#
_symmetry.space_group_name_H-M   'P 1'
#
loop_
_entity.id
_entity.type
_entity.pdbx_description
1 polymer ?
#
loop_
_entity_poly.entity_id
_entity_poly.type
_entity_poly.pdbx_seq_one_letter_code
_entity_poly.pdbx_strand_id
1 'polypeptide(L)'
;YKDDAAFWVFNRLAHFKYLFYNRVMPEIEKHQSFLENKYVEYLDIIDETALKLYENSPEKAEEFLTEYSCNTANALVDYWKELDNFLLVKYLDGNVKPEENGEFLRNPWGYPKSIEWPGYSDEWKKNLIEKTGERFLMK
;
A
#
# COMPACT_ATOMS: atom_id res chain seq x y z
N TYR A 1 -18.87 11.48 0.56
CA TYR A 1 -17.43 11.20 0.59
C TYR A 1 -16.88 11.66 1.92
N LYS A 2 -16.12 10.79 2.60
CA LYS A 2 -15.38 11.04 3.84
C LYS A 2 -14.00 10.44 3.64
N ASP A 3 -12.97 11.27 3.69
CA ASP A 3 -11.61 10.93 3.28
C ASP A 3 -10.83 10.13 4.35
N ASP A 4 -11.45 9.90 5.50
CA ASP A 4 -10.97 9.15 6.65
C ASP A 4 -11.82 7.90 6.96
N ALA A 5 -12.89 7.66 6.21
CA ALA A 5 -13.67 6.44 6.38
C ALA A 5 -12.96 5.26 5.72
N ALA A 6 -12.74 4.18 6.47
CA ALA A 6 -12.06 2.96 6.02
C ALA A 6 -12.55 2.46 4.65
N PHE A 7 -13.88 2.45 4.45
CA PHE A 7 -14.49 2.08 3.17
C PHE A 7 -13.92 2.90 2.00
N TRP A 8 -13.82 4.22 2.12
CA TRP A 8 -13.33 5.07 1.03
C TRP A 8 -11.82 4.99 0.87
N VAL A 9 -11.06 4.91 1.97
CA VAL A 9 -9.59 4.76 1.91
C VAL A 9 -9.21 3.47 1.18
N PHE A 10 -9.81 2.34 1.58
CA PHE A 10 -9.49 1.05 0.98
C PHE A 10 -9.93 0.96 -0.49
N ASN A 11 -11.09 1.52 -0.82
CA ASN A 11 -11.54 1.55 -2.22
C ASN A 11 -10.68 2.46 -3.10
N ARG A 12 -10.14 3.57 -2.57
CA ARG A 12 -9.25 4.46 -3.31
C ARG A 12 -7.97 3.76 -3.73
N LEU A 13 -7.33 3.08 -2.78
CA LEU A 13 -6.15 2.27 -3.03
C LEU A 13 -6.43 1.09 -3.98
N ALA A 14 -7.56 0.39 -3.77
CA ALA A 14 -7.98 -0.71 -4.64
C ALA A 14 -8.28 -0.24 -6.07
N HIS A 15 -8.85 0.95 -6.26
CA HIS A 15 -9.05 1.53 -7.57
C HIS A 15 -7.73 1.96 -8.21
N PHE A 16 -6.80 2.52 -7.43
CA PHE A 16 -5.51 2.98 -7.94
C PHE A 16 -4.72 1.84 -8.59
N LYS A 17 -4.68 0.65 -7.96
CA LYS A 17 -3.98 -0.51 -8.53
C LYS A 17 -4.55 -1.00 -9.86
N TYR A 18 -5.79 -0.68 -10.23
CA TYR A 18 -6.33 -1.10 -11.53
C TYR A 18 -5.61 -0.46 -12.72
N LEU A 19 -5.00 0.72 -12.53
CA LEU A 19 -4.27 1.42 -13.59
C LEU A 19 -2.95 0.73 -13.93
N PHE A 20 -2.20 0.31 -12.92
CA PHE A 20 -0.84 -0.25 -13.05
C PHE A 20 -0.64 -1.45 -12.13
N TYR A 21 -1.51 -2.46 -12.24
CA TYR A 21 -1.55 -3.60 -11.32
C TYR A 21 -0.20 -4.26 -11.10
N ASN A 22 0.53 -4.54 -12.19
CA ASN A 22 1.84 -5.18 -12.15
C ASN A 22 2.92 -4.36 -11.41
N ARG A 23 2.74 -3.05 -11.28
CA ARG A 23 3.68 -2.15 -10.60
C ARG A 23 3.25 -1.83 -9.17
N VAL A 24 1.94 -1.65 -8.96
CA VAL A 24 1.37 -1.18 -7.70
C VAL A 24 1.08 -2.34 -6.74
N MET A 25 0.62 -3.49 -7.25
CA MET A 25 0.25 -4.62 -6.39
C MET A 25 1.42 -5.11 -5.51
N PRO A 26 2.66 -5.26 -6.02
CA PRO A 26 3.78 -5.68 -5.17
C PRO A 26 4.05 -4.75 -3.98
N GLU A 27 3.84 -3.44 -4.15
CA GLU A 27 3.94 -2.47 -3.05
C GLU A 27 2.82 -2.71 -2.02
N ILE A 28 1.58 -2.86 -2.49
CA ILE A 28 0.44 -3.13 -1.60
C ILE A 28 0.65 -4.43 -0.82
N GLU A 29 1.10 -5.51 -1.46
CA GLU A 29 1.37 -6.80 -0.81
C GLU A 29 2.45 -6.68 0.26
N LYS A 30 3.55 -5.97 -0.04
CA LYS A 30 4.61 -5.70 0.94
C LYS A 30 4.07 -5.03 2.20
N HIS A 31 3.26 -3.98 2.04
CA HIS A 31 2.67 -3.24 3.15
C HIS A 31 1.59 -4.04 3.88
N GLN A 32 0.77 -4.80 3.16
CA GLN A 32 -0.21 -5.71 3.72
C GLN A 32 0.45 -6.77 4.60
N SER A 33 1.45 -7.48 4.08
CA SER A 33 2.18 -8.52 4.82
C SER A 33 2.90 -7.94 6.04
N PHE A 34 3.48 -6.74 5.93
CA PHE A 34 4.09 -6.07 7.07
C PHE A 34 3.08 -5.84 8.21
N LEU A 35 1.89 -5.33 7.90
CA LEU A 35 0.85 -5.05 8.89
C LEU A 35 0.28 -6.35 9.48
N GLU A 36 -0.07 -7.32 8.65
CA GLU A 36 -0.62 -8.61 9.10
C GLU A 36 0.35 -9.34 10.02
N ASN A 37 1.63 -9.43 9.65
CA ASN A 37 2.65 -10.05 10.50
C ASN A 37 2.82 -9.31 11.83
N LYS A 38 2.84 -7.98 11.81
CA LYS A 38 2.92 -7.15 13.02
C LYS A 38 1.74 -7.42 13.96
N TYR A 39 0.53 -7.55 13.43
CA TYR A 39 -0.66 -7.82 14.24
C TYR A 39 -0.63 -9.22 14.84
N VAL A 40 -0.21 -10.23 14.06
CA VAL A 40 -0.05 -11.60 14.56
C VAL A 40 1.01 -11.66 15.65
N GLU A 41 2.15 -11.00 15.48
CA GLU A 41 3.24 -10.98 16.47
C GLU A 41 2.82 -10.37 17.81
N TYR A 42 1.98 -9.32 17.79
CA TYR A 42 1.54 -8.68 19.02
C TYR A 42 0.34 -9.33 19.69
N LEU A 43 -0.39 -10.21 19.01
CA LEU A 43 -1.63 -10.78 19.52
C LEU A 43 -1.45 -11.45 20.89
N ASP A 44 -0.41 -12.28 21.04
CA ASP A 44 -0.13 -12.99 22.29
C ASP A 44 0.09 -12.03 23.48
N ILE A 45 0.79 -10.92 23.25
CA ILE A 45 1.08 -9.92 24.29
C ILE A 45 -0.20 -9.17 24.70
N ILE A 46 -1.04 -8.85 23.72
CA ILE A 46 -2.32 -8.19 23.96
C ILE A 46 -3.25 -9.12 24.75
N ASP A 47 -3.34 -10.39 24.36
CA ASP A 47 -4.16 -11.39 25.04
C ASP A 47 -3.68 -11.66 26.47
N GLU A 48 -2.37 -11.79 26.70
CA GLU A 48 -1.80 -11.94 28.04
C GLU A 48 -2.12 -10.72 28.92
N THR A 49 -2.03 -9.51 28.36
CA THR A 49 -2.35 -8.27 29.07
C THR A 49 -3.83 -8.20 29.42
N ALA A 50 -4.70 -8.52 28.47
CA ALA A 50 -6.15 -8.55 28.68
C ALA A 50 -6.54 -9.57 29.75
N LEU A 51 -5.93 -10.77 29.74
CA LEU A 51 -6.18 -11.80 30.74
C LEU A 51 -5.79 -11.34 32.15
N LYS A 52 -4.61 -10.72 32.32
CA LYS A 52 -4.17 -10.15 33.59
C LYS A 52 -5.10 -9.04 34.10
N LEU A 53 -5.61 -8.21 33.20
CA LEU A 53 -6.58 -7.18 33.57
C LEU A 53 -7.91 -7.82 34.00
N TYR A 54 -8.36 -8.85 33.29
CA TYR A 54 -9.61 -9.55 33.54
C TYR A 54 -9.64 -10.20 34.93
N GLU A 55 -8.54 -10.83 35.35
CA GLU A 55 -8.39 -11.41 36.69
C GLU A 55 -8.61 -10.38 37.82
N ASN A 56 -8.29 -9.11 37.57
CA ASN A 56 -8.45 -8.03 38.53
C ASN A 56 -9.81 -7.32 38.41
N SER A 57 -10.24 -7.04 37.19
CA SER A 57 -11.49 -6.35 36.87
C SER A 57 -11.88 -6.63 35.41
N PRO A 58 -12.99 -7.36 35.17
CA PRO A 58 -13.48 -7.60 33.80
C PRO A 58 -13.72 -6.32 33.00
N GLU A 59 -14.16 -5.26 33.64
CA GLU A 59 -14.42 -3.95 33.02
C GLU A 59 -13.15 -3.32 32.45
N LYS A 60 -12.01 -3.45 33.16
CA LYS A 60 -10.71 -2.95 32.66
C LYS A 60 -10.20 -3.72 31.46
N ALA A 61 -10.45 -5.02 31.39
CA ALA A 61 -10.09 -5.82 30.23
C ALA A 61 -10.94 -5.44 29.01
N GLU A 62 -12.24 -5.20 29.20
CA GLU A 62 -13.14 -4.72 28.15
C GLU A 62 -12.70 -3.34 27.62
N GLU A 63 -12.41 -2.40 28.51
CA GLU A 63 -11.91 -1.07 28.16
C GLU A 63 -10.60 -1.18 27.35
N PHE A 64 -9.63 -1.95 27.85
CA PHE A 64 -8.35 -2.17 27.17
C PHE A 64 -8.51 -2.77 25.77
N LEU A 65 -9.30 -3.83 25.61
CA LEU A 65 -9.52 -4.48 24.32
C LEU A 65 -10.27 -3.55 23.34
N THR A 66 -11.21 -2.75 23.85
CA THR A 66 -11.93 -1.75 23.05
C THR A 66 -10.97 -0.67 22.55
N GLU A 67 -10.15 -0.11 23.44
CA GLU A 67 -9.15 0.88 23.07
C GLU A 67 -8.13 0.33 22.08
N TYR A 68 -7.59 -0.87 22.33
CA TYR A 68 -6.66 -1.52 21.42
C TYR A 68 -7.27 -1.72 20.03
N SER A 69 -8.50 -2.23 19.97
CA SER A 69 -9.19 -2.51 18.70
C SER A 69 -9.45 -1.22 17.91
N CYS A 70 -9.98 -0.18 18.58
CA CYS A 70 -10.25 1.11 17.97
C CYS A 70 -8.98 1.80 17.50
N ASN A 71 -7.94 1.85 18.33
CA ASN A 71 -6.67 2.47 17.99
C ASN A 71 -5.98 1.74 16.84
N THR A 72 -6.01 0.40 16.84
CA THR A 72 -5.43 -0.42 15.77
C THR A 72 -6.17 -0.18 14.45
N ALA A 73 -7.50 -0.15 14.47
CA ALA A 73 -8.31 0.11 13.29
C ALA A 73 -8.08 1.52 12.72
N ASN A 74 -8.02 2.54 13.58
CA ASN A 74 -7.74 3.92 13.14
C ASN A 74 -6.33 4.04 12.55
N ALA A 75 -5.32 3.49 13.22
CA ALA A 75 -3.95 3.49 12.72
C ALA A 75 -3.81 2.75 11.38
N LEU A 76 -4.56 1.66 11.18
CA LEU A 76 -4.62 0.95 9.90
C LEU A 76 -5.16 1.85 8.78
N VAL A 77 -6.25 2.56 9.02
CA VAL A 77 -6.85 3.47 8.03
C VAL A 77 -5.89 4.60 7.67
N ASP A 78 -5.25 5.22 8.66
CA ASP A 78 -4.26 6.27 8.44
C ASP A 78 -3.06 5.76 7.63
N TYR A 79 -2.56 4.56 7.97
CA TYR A 79 -1.45 3.94 7.25
C TYR A 79 -1.77 3.71 5.77
N TRP A 80 -2.96 3.17 5.47
CA TRP A 80 -3.38 2.96 4.08
C TRP A 80 -3.62 4.27 3.33
N LYS A 81 -4.08 5.32 4.02
CA LYS A 81 -4.24 6.66 3.44
C LYS A 81 -2.89 7.24 3.04
N GLU A 82 -1.87 7.10 3.89
CA GLU A 82 -0.49 7.52 3.59
C GLU A 82 0.11 6.71 2.44
N LEU A 83 -0.10 5.38 2.42
CA LEU A 83 0.36 4.56 1.31
C LEU A 83 -0.29 4.98 -0.01
N ASP A 84 -1.59 5.24 -0.02
CA ASP A 84 -2.29 5.69 -1.23
C ASP A 84 -1.73 7.05 -1.73
N ASN A 85 -1.48 8.00 -0.82
CA ASN A 85 -0.83 9.27 -1.16
C ASN A 85 0.58 9.05 -1.75
N PHE A 86 1.37 8.15 -1.15
CA PHE A 86 2.70 7.80 -1.64
C PHE A 86 2.64 7.19 -3.05
N LEU A 87 1.75 6.21 -3.26
CA LEU A 87 1.59 5.53 -4.55
C LEU A 87 1.10 6.47 -5.65
N LEU A 88 0.18 7.40 -5.32
CA LEU A 88 -0.23 8.46 -6.22
C LEU A 88 0.96 9.28 -6.71
N VAL A 89 1.85 9.69 -5.81
CA VAL A 89 3.05 10.46 -6.18
C VAL A 89 4.03 9.59 -6.96
N LYS A 90 4.28 8.35 -6.50
CA LYS A 90 5.24 7.41 -7.12
C LYS A 90 4.86 7.10 -8.57
N TYR A 91 3.57 6.89 -8.84
CA TYR A 91 3.08 6.43 -10.15
C TYR A 91 2.28 7.48 -10.94
N LEU A 92 2.41 8.76 -10.58
CA LEU A 92 1.69 9.85 -11.24
C LEU A 92 1.93 9.84 -12.77
N ASP A 93 0.84 9.98 -13.53
CA ASP A 93 0.83 9.95 -15.00
C ASP A 93 1.39 8.66 -15.63
N GLY A 94 1.41 7.56 -14.88
CA GLY A 94 1.93 6.27 -15.33
C GLY A 94 3.45 6.16 -15.38
N ASN A 95 4.13 7.17 -14.84
CA ASN A 95 5.58 7.18 -14.64
C ASN A 95 5.97 6.40 -13.39
N VAL A 96 7.27 6.28 -13.16
CA VAL A 96 7.80 5.80 -11.88
C VAL A 96 8.78 6.84 -11.34
N LYS A 97 8.49 7.42 -10.18
CA LYS A 97 9.42 8.29 -9.48
C LYS A 97 10.40 7.43 -8.67
N PRO A 98 11.72 7.62 -8.84
CA PRO A 98 12.71 6.89 -8.04
C PRO A 98 12.58 7.23 -6.56
N GLU A 99 12.63 6.20 -5.73
CA GLU A 99 12.61 6.29 -4.28
C GLU A 99 13.61 5.31 -3.68
N GLU A 100 14.05 5.62 -2.47
CA GLU A 100 14.81 4.71 -1.63
C GLU A 100 14.22 4.75 -0.22
N ASN A 101 13.84 3.58 0.31
CA ASN A 101 13.25 3.42 1.65
C ASN A 101 12.01 4.29 1.90
N GLY A 102 11.19 4.53 0.88
CA GLY A 102 9.98 5.35 1.00
C GLY A 102 10.22 6.86 0.84
N GLU A 103 11.46 7.28 0.60
CA GLU A 103 11.80 8.68 0.33
C GLU A 103 12.10 8.90 -1.16
N PHE A 104 11.41 9.86 -1.78
CA PHE A 104 11.64 10.21 -3.18
C PHE A 104 13.00 10.88 -3.36
N LEU A 105 13.80 10.32 -4.27
CA LEU A 105 15.15 10.79 -4.52
C LEU A 105 15.15 12.20 -5.12
N ARG A 106 16.15 12.99 -4.75
CA ARG A 106 16.41 14.34 -5.29
C ARG A 106 17.77 14.40 -5.95
N ASN A 107 17.92 15.33 -6.89
CA ASN A 107 19.21 15.65 -7.49
C ASN A 107 20.03 16.59 -6.55
N PRO A 108 21.32 16.85 -6.84
CA PRO A 108 22.16 17.71 -6.00
C PRO A 108 21.67 19.15 -5.81
N TRP A 109 20.72 19.60 -6.64
CA TRP A 109 20.10 20.92 -6.56
C TRP A 109 18.77 20.92 -5.79
N GLY A 110 18.39 19.78 -5.20
CA GLY A 110 17.19 19.63 -4.39
C GLY A 110 15.90 19.39 -5.18
N TYR A 111 15.94 19.28 -6.50
CA TYR A 111 14.77 18.94 -7.32
C TYR A 111 14.52 17.43 -7.34
N PRO A 112 13.27 16.97 -7.56
CA PRO A 112 12.99 15.55 -7.76
C PRO A 112 13.90 14.92 -8.82
N LYS A 113 14.39 13.71 -8.56
CA LYS A 113 15.16 12.94 -9.53
C LYS A 113 14.31 12.64 -10.76
N SER A 114 14.97 12.49 -11.92
CA SER A 114 14.29 12.17 -13.17
C SER A 114 13.44 10.91 -13.04
N ILE A 115 12.25 10.94 -13.64
CA ILE A 115 11.31 9.83 -13.68
C ILE A 115 11.75 8.73 -14.65
N GLU A 116 11.24 7.52 -14.43
CA GLU A 116 11.37 6.40 -15.34
C GLU A 116 10.07 6.20 -16.13
N TRP A 117 10.23 5.90 -17.43
CA TRP A 117 9.15 5.63 -18.39
C TRP A 117 9.22 4.16 -18.83
N PRO A 118 8.73 3.21 -18.01
CA PRO A 118 8.88 1.77 -18.27
C PRO A 118 8.21 1.28 -19.57
N GLY A 119 7.28 2.03 -20.16
CA GLY A 119 6.57 1.62 -21.37
C GLY A 119 5.77 0.33 -21.20
N TYR A 120 5.55 -0.39 -22.31
CA TYR A 120 4.90 -1.70 -22.31
C TYR A 120 5.88 -2.81 -21.88
N SER A 121 5.36 -3.83 -21.20
CA SER A 121 6.14 -5.02 -20.86
C SER A 121 6.58 -5.78 -22.11
N ASP A 122 7.69 -6.50 -22.01
CA ASP A 122 8.19 -7.30 -23.13
C ASP A 122 7.25 -8.46 -23.47
N GLU A 123 6.54 -9.01 -22.48
CA GLU A 123 5.47 -9.98 -22.70
C GLU A 123 4.32 -9.38 -23.53
N TRP A 124 3.91 -8.15 -23.25
CA TRP A 124 2.90 -7.47 -24.05
C TRP A 124 3.39 -7.24 -25.48
N LYS A 125 4.64 -6.78 -25.65
CA LYS A 125 5.23 -6.58 -26.99
C LYS A 125 5.29 -7.89 -27.77
N LYS A 126 5.70 -8.99 -27.12
CA LYS A 126 5.73 -10.32 -27.71
C LYS A 126 4.33 -10.77 -28.16
N ASN A 127 3.34 -10.67 -27.28
CA ASN A 127 1.95 -11.02 -27.58
C ASN A 127 1.38 -10.18 -28.73
N LEU A 128 1.76 -8.91 -28.82
CA LEU A 128 1.37 -8.04 -29.94
C LEU A 128 1.95 -8.57 -31.25
N ILE A 129 3.26 -8.81 -31.31
CA ILE A 129 3.96 -9.30 -32.51
C ILE A 129 3.38 -10.63 -32.96
N GLU A 130 3.18 -11.58 -32.05
CA GLU A 130 2.62 -12.90 -32.35
C GLU A 130 1.20 -12.82 -32.94
N LYS A 131 0.37 -11.88 -32.46
CA LYS A 131 -0.99 -11.69 -32.94
C LYS A 131 -1.09 -10.89 -34.23
N THR A 132 -0.14 -9.99 -34.50
CA THR A 132 -0.24 -9.05 -35.63
C THR A 132 0.65 -9.43 -36.80
N GLY A 133 1.61 -10.33 -36.60
CA GLY A 133 2.59 -10.70 -37.62
C GLY A 133 3.29 -9.47 -38.20
N GLU A 134 3.33 -9.40 -39.52
CA GLU A 134 4.03 -8.34 -40.27
C GLU A 134 3.24 -7.02 -40.38
N ARG A 135 2.02 -6.93 -39.84
CA ARG A 135 1.11 -5.79 -40.05
C ARG A 135 1.72 -4.42 -39.70
N PHE A 136 2.59 -4.38 -38.71
CA PHE A 136 3.21 -3.15 -38.20
C PHE A 136 4.69 -2.99 -38.57
N LEU A 137 5.23 -3.86 -39.44
CA LEU A 137 6.59 -3.69 -39.95
C LEU A 137 6.64 -2.46 -40.86
N MET A 138 7.53 -1.50 -40.54
CA MET A 138 7.80 -0.38 -41.44
C MET A 138 8.68 -0.85 -42.60
N LYS A 139 8.37 -0.36 -43.81
CA LYS A 139 9.16 -0.60 -45.02
C LYS A 139 10.39 0.28 -45.08
#